data_AF-A0A8T5ITC0-F1
#
_entry.id   AF-A0A8T5ITC0-F1
#
_cell.length_a   1.000
_cell.length_b   1.000
_cell.length_c   1.000
_cell.angle_alpha   90.00
_cell.angle_beta   90.00
_cell.angle_gamma   90.00
#
_symmetry.space_group_name_H-M   'P 1'
#
loop_
_entity.id
_entity.type
_entity.pdbx_description
1 polymer ?
#
loop_
_entity_poly.entity_id
_entity_poly.type
_entity_poly.pdbx_seq_one_letter_code
_entity_poly.pdbx_strand_id
1 'polypeptide(L)'
;MKEIKLFFNSFKLDRDFIYIFLVELIFLLIIVGAAFGWIGILNAKSVAVTNSFSTLSGGDDLLGLNSLVSHFKVFFFFFVMLTTAFVLILLFGFSLARNLVWNRLFNKSFKLKKYLKFTLLNFVWFIVWLPLIIIFMFPLFTLSSAFQTNPGVGILYSIMVYANLILFLIMAYFGMFAYQSFLHHKRIYRALTESLKHGVKTLPKLFLPIVLVLVSLLILWGLSAILPALLIAILLLYLFTSARKYVISKLI
;
A
#
# COMPACT_ATOMS: atom_id res chain seq x y z
N MET A 1 -13.86 -31.43 -1.15
CA MET A 1 -14.98 -30.94 -0.30
C MET A 1 -14.53 -30.05 0.89
N LYS A 2 -13.51 -30.44 1.67
CA LYS A 2 -13.02 -29.65 2.83
C LYS A 2 -12.54 -28.24 2.47
N GLU A 3 -11.83 -28.06 1.35
CA GLU A 3 -11.31 -26.75 0.92
C GLU A 3 -12.39 -25.76 0.51
N ILE A 4 -13.39 -26.24 -0.24
CA ILE A 4 -14.55 -25.44 -0.65
C ILE A 4 -15.35 -24.99 0.58
N LYS A 5 -15.51 -25.87 1.58
CA LYS A 5 -16.20 -25.53 2.84
C LYS A 5 -15.42 -24.48 3.66
N LEU A 6 -14.09 -24.57 3.69
CA LEU A 6 -13.23 -23.54 4.33
C LEU A 6 -13.31 -22.20 3.59
N PHE A 7 -13.34 -22.22 2.25
CA PHE A 7 -13.52 -21.03 1.44
C PHE A 7 -14.85 -20.34 1.75
N PHE A 8 -15.99 -21.03 1.66
CA PHE A 8 -17.29 -20.41 1.97
C PHE A 8 -17.42 -19.97 3.42
N ASN A 9 -16.80 -20.68 4.38
CA ASN A 9 -16.77 -20.24 5.76
C ASN A 9 -15.97 -18.95 5.97
N SER A 10 -15.01 -18.63 5.10
CA SER A 10 -14.25 -17.37 5.18
C SER A 10 -15.07 -16.12 4.82
N PHE A 11 -16.18 -16.29 4.11
CA PHE A 11 -17.14 -15.23 3.76
C PHE A 11 -18.23 -15.03 4.82
N LYS A 12 -18.24 -15.82 5.90
CA LYS A 12 -19.21 -15.61 6.97
C LYS A 12 -18.90 -14.32 7.72
N LEU A 13 -19.90 -13.46 7.81
CA LEU A 13 -19.92 -12.26 8.65
C LEU A 13 -20.00 -12.65 10.13
N ASP A 14 -18.87 -13.03 10.71
CA ASP A 14 -18.74 -13.18 12.17
C ASP A 14 -18.16 -11.90 12.81
N ARG A 15 -18.20 -11.83 14.15
CA ARG A 15 -17.72 -10.66 14.90
C ARG A 15 -16.26 -10.34 14.58
N ASP A 16 -15.43 -11.36 14.35
CA ASP A 16 -14.02 -11.18 14.02
C ASP A 16 -13.83 -10.61 12.60
N PHE A 17 -14.62 -11.07 11.63
CA PHE A 17 -14.65 -10.49 10.29
C PHE A 17 -15.04 -9.01 10.34
N ILE A 18 -16.13 -8.67 11.04
CA ILE A 18 -16.63 -7.29 11.14
C ILE A 18 -15.56 -6.39 11.77
N TYR A 19 -14.91 -6.83 12.85
CA TYR A 19 -13.83 -6.08 13.48
C TYR A 19 -12.66 -5.82 12.52
N ILE A 20 -12.18 -6.86 11.83
CA ILE A 20 -11.07 -6.74 10.88
C ILE A 20 -11.48 -5.78 9.75
N PHE A 21 -12.65 -5.98 9.16
CA PHE A 21 -13.18 -5.15 8.10
C PHE A 21 -13.28 -3.67 8.49
N LEU A 22 -13.80 -3.36 9.69
CA LEU A 22 -13.92 -1.98 10.18
C LEU A 22 -12.56 -1.32 10.41
N VAL A 23 -11.60 -2.03 11.03
CA VAL A 23 -10.24 -1.50 11.23
C VAL A 23 -9.59 -1.18 9.88
N GLU A 24 -9.77 -2.04 8.88
CA GLU A 24 -9.23 -1.83 7.54
C GLU A 24 -9.95 -0.71 6.78
N LEU A 25 -11.26 -0.61 6.92
CA LEU A 25 -12.07 0.45 6.32
C LEU A 25 -11.67 1.83 6.88
N ILE A 26 -11.54 1.96 8.20
CA ILE A 26 -11.09 3.20 8.85
C ILE A 26 -9.70 3.58 8.35
N PHE A 27 -8.78 2.61 8.31
CA PHE A 27 -7.43 2.85 7.83
C PHE A 27 -7.41 3.27 6.34
N LEU A 28 -8.25 2.65 5.51
CA LEU A 28 -8.41 3.02 4.10
C LEU A 28 -8.93 4.45 3.95
N LEU A 29 -9.96 4.83 4.72
CA LEU A 29 -10.51 6.20 4.71
C LEU A 29 -9.45 7.23 5.11
N ILE A 30 -8.59 6.91 6.10
CA ILE A 30 -7.47 7.78 6.48
C ILE A 30 -6.47 7.91 5.34
N ILE A 31 -6.06 6.82 4.68
CA ILE A 31 -5.14 6.89 3.54
C ILE A 31 -5.73 7.72 2.40
N VAL A 32 -6.98 7.46 2.03
CA VAL A 32 -7.66 8.13 0.93
C VAL A 32 -7.81 9.62 1.24
N GLY A 33 -8.29 9.98 2.43
CA GLY A 33 -8.40 11.38 2.87
C GLY A 33 -7.04 12.09 2.91
N ALA A 34 -6.00 11.39 3.36
CA ALA A 34 -4.64 11.92 3.39
C ALA A 34 -4.06 12.12 1.98
N ALA A 35 -4.33 11.20 1.04
CA ALA A 35 -3.94 11.34 -0.37
C ALA A 35 -4.67 12.51 -1.06
N PHE A 36 -5.99 12.65 -0.84
CA PHE A 36 -6.75 13.79 -1.35
C PHE A 36 -6.27 15.12 -0.75
N GLY A 37 -5.99 15.17 0.55
CA GLY A 37 -5.41 16.34 1.20
C GLY A 37 -4.04 16.71 0.62
N TRP A 38 -3.19 15.72 0.36
CA TRP A 38 -1.89 15.92 -0.29
C TRP A 38 -2.02 16.48 -1.71
N ILE A 39 -2.91 15.90 -2.53
CA ILE A 39 -3.21 16.41 -3.88
C ILE A 39 -3.75 17.84 -3.81
N GLY A 40 -4.64 18.15 -2.86
CA GLY A 40 -5.15 19.49 -2.62
C GLY A 40 -4.05 20.50 -2.29
N ILE A 41 -3.09 20.11 -1.44
CA ILE A 41 -1.91 20.94 -1.12
C ILE A 41 -1.04 21.17 -2.36
N LEU A 42 -0.82 20.16 -3.20
CA LEU A 42 -0.05 20.30 -4.44
C LEU A 42 -0.74 21.26 -5.43
N ASN A 43 -2.06 21.12 -5.60
CA ASN A 43 -2.85 21.94 -6.51
C ASN A 43 -3.00 23.40 -6.04
N ALA A 44 -3.19 23.64 -4.74
CA ALA A 44 -3.24 25.00 -4.21
C ALA A 44 -1.89 25.74 -4.38
N LYS A 45 -0.78 24.98 -4.33
CA LYS A 45 0.57 25.54 -4.45
C LYS A 45 1.00 25.78 -5.88
N SER A 46 0.63 24.94 -6.84
CA SER A 46 0.91 25.21 -8.26
C SER A 46 0.30 26.55 -8.69
N VAL A 47 -0.94 26.82 -8.28
CA VAL A 47 -1.64 28.09 -8.53
C VAL A 47 -0.92 29.28 -7.86
N ALA A 48 -0.49 29.14 -6.59
CA ALA A 48 0.23 30.20 -5.89
C ALA A 48 1.60 30.55 -6.53
N VAL A 49 2.34 29.54 -7.00
CA VAL A 49 3.62 29.74 -7.69
C VAL A 49 3.41 30.43 -9.04
N THR A 50 2.36 30.07 -9.78
CA THR A 50 2.09 30.68 -11.10
C THR A 50 1.77 32.17 -10.98
N ASN A 51 1.01 32.56 -9.94
CA ASN A 51 0.68 33.95 -9.63
C ASN A 51 1.86 34.78 -9.11
N SER A 52 2.91 34.14 -8.60
CA SER A 52 4.11 34.84 -8.11
C SER A 52 5.11 35.10 -9.23
N PHE A 53 5.16 34.23 -10.25
CA PHE A 53 6.02 34.45 -11.42
C PHE A 53 5.52 35.58 -12.33
N SER A 54 4.23 35.88 -12.35
CA SER A 54 3.66 37.00 -13.13
C SER A 54 4.00 38.39 -12.56
N THR A 55 4.46 38.47 -11.31
CA THR A 55 4.81 39.73 -10.63
C THR A 55 6.31 40.06 -10.66
N LEU A 56 7.15 39.15 -11.16
CA LEU A 56 8.62 39.27 -11.23
C LEU A 56 9.16 39.83 -12.56
N SER A 57 8.30 40.25 -13.49
CA SER A 57 8.71 40.82 -14.78
C SER A 57 9.29 42.25 -14.70
N GLY A 58 9.55 42.78 -13.50
CA GLY A 58 10.09 44.11 -13.26
C GLY A 58 11.45 44.13 -12.54
N GLY A 59 12.54 44.08 -13.31
CA GLY A 59 13.69 44.98 -13.15
C GLY A 59 14.80 44.75 -12.09
N ASP A 60 14.65 43.93 -11.05
CA ASP A 60 15.70 43.77 -10.00
C ASP A 60 16.26 42.32 -9.90
N ASP A 61 17.08 41.95 -10.89
CA ASP A 61 17.39 40.56 -11.24
C ASP A 61 18.40 39.78 -10.35
N LEU A 62 19.08 40.40 -9.37
CA LEU A 62 20.12 39.70 -8.57
C LEU A 62 19.79 39.57 -7.07
N LEU A 63 19.22 40.61 -6.45
CA LEU A 63 18.75 40.54 -5.06
C LEU A 63 17.43 39.75 -4.95
N GLY A 64 16.54 39.92 -5.94
CA GLY A 64 15.33 39.13 -6.07
C GLY A 64 15.62 37.64 -6.24
N LEU A 65 16.62 37.29 -7.05
CA LEU A 65 16.99 35.90 -7.35
C LEU A 65 17.62 35.18 -6.15
N ASN A 66 18.49 35.85 -5.39
CA ASN A 66 19.06 35.29 -4.16
C ASN A 66 18.01 35.11 -3.06
N SER A 67 17.08 36.06 -2.93
CA SER A 67 15.92 35.92 -2.05
C SER A 67 15.07 34.73 -2.48
N LEU A 68 14.77 34.59 -3.77
CA LEU A 68 13.95 33.51 -4.32
C LEU A 68 14.59 32.14 -4.10
N VAL A 69 15.90 31.99 -4.33
CA VAL A 69 16.66 30.76 -4.05
C VAL A 69 16.64 30.40 -2.56
N SER A 70 16.75 31.38 -1.66
CA SER A 70 16.68 31.16 -0.21
C SER A 70 15.29 30.66 0.21
N HIS A 71 14.23 31.33 -0.25
CA HIS A 71 12.85 30.90 -0.02
C HIS A 71 12.58 29.51 -0.61
N PHE A 72 13.16 29.20 -1.77
CA PHE A 72 13.05 27.88 -2.40
C PHE A 72 13.75 26.79 -1.60
N LYS A 73 14.92 27.08 -1.00
CA LYS A 73 15.64 26.14 -0.12
C LYS A 73 14.87 25.86 1.16
N VAL A 74 14.37 26.90 1.83
CA VAL A 74 13.53 26.75 3.03
C VAL A 74 12.27 25.97 2.71
N PHE A 75 11.63 26.28 1.57
CA PHE A 75 10.47 25.55 1.06
C PHE A 75 10.79 24.08 0.82
N PHE A 76 11.87 23.76 0.08
CA PHE A 76 12.26 22.40 -0.21
C PHE A 76 12.52 21.61 1.08
N PHE A 77 13.21 22.21 2.04
CA PHE A 77 13.53 21.57 3.31
C PHE A 77 12.27 21.32 4.16
N PHE A 78 11.39 22.31 4.25
CA PHE A 78 10.10 22.18 4.94
C PHE A 78 9.21 21.14 4.26
N PHE A 79 9.18 21.12 2.93
CA PHE A 79 8.44 20.14 2.13
C PHE A 79 8.95 18.71 2.35
N VAL A 80 10.26 18.51 2.31
CA VAL A 80 10.87 17.21 2.59
C VAL A 80 10.52 16.76 4.01
N MET A 81 10.70 17.62 5.02
CA MET A 81 10.36 17.29 6.42
C MET A 81 8.89 16.90 6.59
N LEU A 82 7.97 17.68 6.01
CA LEU A 82 6.53 17.42 6.12
C LEU A 82 6.14 16.12 5.40
N THR A 83 6.74 15.85 4.24
CA THR A 83 6.55 14.58 3.51
C THR A 83 7.07 13.40 4.31
N THR A 84 8.26 13.51 4.92
CA THR A 84 8.83 12.45 5.77
C THR A 84 7.95 12.19 7.00
N ALA A 85 7.52 13.24 7.70
CA ALA A 85 6.63 13.12 8.85
C ALA A 85 5.30 12.43 8.47
N PHE A 86 4.74 12.80 7.33
CA PHE A 86 3.53 12.19 6.79
C PHE A 86 3.70 10.69 6.49
N VAL A 87 4.80 10.32 5.82
CA VAL A 87 5.12 8.91 5.54
C VAL A 87 5.28 8.10 6.83
N LEU A 88 5.91 8.66 7.85
CA LEU A 88 6.05 8.01 9.15
C LEU A 88 4.70 7.77 9.82
N ILE A 89 3.81 8.77 9.85
CA ILE A 89 2.46 8.64 10.41
C ILE A 89 1.68 7.52 9.71
N LEU A 90 1.71 7.48 8.37
CA LEU A 90 1.06 6.43 7.60
C LEU A 90 1.66 5.04 7.90
N LEU A 91 2.97 4.94 8.07
CA LEU A 91 3.64 3.69 8.43
C LEU A 91 3.28 3.21 9.84
N PHE A 92 3.18 4.11 10.81
CA PHE A 92 2.71 3.79 12.16
C PHE A 92 1.24 3.36 12.18
N GLY A 93 0.37 4.08 11.45
CA GLY A 93 -1.04 3.73 11.29
C GLY A 93 -1.22 2.38 10.62
N PHE A 94 -0.48 2.13 9.55
CA PHE A 94 -0.43 0.83 8.86
C PHE A 94 -0.01 -0.28 9.83
N SER A 95 1.07 -0.06 10.58
CA SER A 95 1.58 -1.03 11.55
C SER A 95 0.57 -1.31 12.66
N LEU A 96 -0.17 -0.29 13.11
CA LEU A 96 -1.17 -0.42 14.16
C LEU A 96 -2.36 -1.24 13.67
N ALA A 97 -2.93 -0.88 12.52
CA ALA A 97 -4.05 -1.59 11.91
C ALA A 97 -3.70 -3.07 11.72
N ARG A 98 -2.51 -3.36 11.17
CA ARG A 98 -2.03 -4.74 11.00
C ARG A 98 -1.87 -5.46 12.34
N ASN A 99 -1.20 -4.86 13.32
CA ASN A 99 -1.00 -5.49 14.62
C ASN A 99 -2.32 -5.81 15.33
N LEU A 100 -3.33 -4.94 15.24
CA LEU A 100 -4.67 -5.19 15.79
C LEU A 100 -5.35 -6.38 15.11
N VAL A 101 -5.36 -6.40 13.77
CA VAL A 101 -5.93 -7.50 12.98
C VAL A 101 -5.26 -8.83 13.31
N TRP A 102 -3.93 -8.86 13.30
CA TRP A 102 -3.15 -10.07 13.55
C TRP A 102 -3.25 -10.56 15.00
N ASN A 103 -3.26 -9.66 15.99
CA ASN A 103 -3.48 -10.04 17.38
C ASN A 103 -4.88 -10.64 17.57
N ARG A 104 -5.91 -10.09 16.90
CA ARG A 104 -7.26 -10.64 16.95
C ARG A 104 -7.31 -12.05 16.36
N LEU A 105 -6.73 -12.25 15.17
CA LEU A 105 -6.73 -13.55 14.48
C LEU A 105 -5.99 -14.65 15.25
N PHE A 106 -4.95 -14.31 16.00
CA PHE A 106 -4.16 -15.27 16.79
C PHE A 106 -4.51 -15.26 18.29
N ASN A 107 -5.61 -14.61 18.68
CA ASN A 107 -6.05 -14.46 20.07
C ASN A 107 -4.92 -14.01 21.01
N LYS A 108 -4.11 -13.03 20.58
CA LYS A 108 -3.01 -12.45 21.36
C LYS A 108 -3.42 -11.09 21.93
N SER A 109 -2.99 -10.81 23.17
CA SER A 109 -3.16 -9.48 23.75
C SER A 109 -2.21 -8.45 23.13
N PHE A 110 -2.78 -7.27 22.86
CA PHE A 110 -2.04 -6.08 22.44
C PHE A 110 -1.11 -5.61 23.56
N LYS A 111 0.17 -5.37 23.24
CA LYS A 111 1.16 -4.79 24.16
C LYS A 111 2.06 -3.84 23.38
N LEU A 112 2.36 -2.66 23.92
CA LEU A 112 3.20 -1.64 23.26
C LEU A 112 4.57 -2.17 22.82
N LYS A 113 5.26 -2.94 23.69
CA LYS A 113 6.55 -3.56 23.35
C LYS A 113 6.45 -4.54 22.16
N LYS A 114 5.32 -5.22 21.99
CA LYS A 114 5.09 -6.09 20.82
C LYS A 114 4.78 -5.25 19.59
N TYR A 115 3.99 -4.20 19.74
CA TYR A 115 3.69 -3.25 18.66
C TYR A 115 4.98 -2.65 18.09
N LEU A 116 5.87 -2.11 18.93
CA LEU A 116 7.14 -1.53 18.46
C LEU A 116 8.00 -2.55 17.69
N LYS A 117 8.08 -3.80 18.15
CA LYS A 117 8.79 -4.85 17.42
C LYS A 117 8.09 -5.24 16.11
N PHE A 118 6.76 -5.18 16.06
CA PHE A 118 5.98 -5.40 14.85
C PHE A 118 6.16 -4.24 13.85
N THR A 119 6.25 -3.00 14.33
CA THR A 119 6.61 -1.84 13.51
C THR A 119 8.03 -1.97 12.97
N LEU A 120 8.98 -2.42 13.78
CA LEU A 120 10.34 -2.70 13.32
C LEU A 120 10.36 -3.80 12.26
N LEU A 121 9.55 -4.86 12.39
CA LEU A 121 9.39 -5.88 11.34
C LEU A 121 8.90 -5.25 10.03
N ASN A 122 7.87 -4.41 10.08
CA ASN A 122 7.37 -3.71 8.89
C ASN A 122 8.46 -2.84 8.25
N PHE A 123 9.21 -2.10 9.06
CA PHE A 123 10.27 -1.23 8.57
C PHE A 123 11.39 -2.04 7.89
N VAL A 124 11.87 -3.10 8.53
CA VAL A 124 12.87 -4.02 7.95
C VAL A 124 12.32 -4.68 6.68
N TRP A 125 11.05 -5.09 6.69
CA TRP A 125 10.39 -5.63 5.50
C TRP A 125 10.41 -4.63 4.34
N PHE A 126 10.02 -3.38 4.57
CA PHE A 126 10.08 -2.34 3.54
C PHE A 126 11.50 -2.10 3.03
N ILE A 127 12.51 -2.06 3.91
CA ILE A 127 13.93 -1.89 3.50
C ILE A 127 14.37 -3.04 2.58
N VAL A 128 14.01 -4.28 2.90
CA VAL A 128 14.36 -5.45 2.08
C VAL A 128 13.78 -5.35 0.67
N TRP A 129 12.55 -4.82 0.54
CA TRP A 129 11.89 -4.66 -0.76
C TRP A 129 12.23 -3.35 -1.48
N LEU A 130 12.82 -2.37 -0.79
CA LEU A 130 13.11 -1.03 -1.31
C LEU A 130 13.90 -1.06 -2.64
N PRO A 131 14.97 -1.86 -2.81
CA PRO A 131 15.71 -1.90 -4.07
C PRO A 131 14.85 -2.33 -5.25
N LEU A 132 14.00 -3.34 -5.04
CA LEU A 132 13.06 -3.81 -6.06
C LEU A 132 12.00 -2.74 -6.36
N ILE A 133 11.44 -2.10 -5.33
CA ILE A 133 10.49 -1.01 -5.52
C ILE A 133 11.10 0.10 -6.37
N ILE A 134 12.35 0.50 -6.11
CA ILE A 134 13.03 1.54 -6.89
C ILE A 134 13.22 1.09 -8.35
N ILE A 135 13.71 -0.13 -8.59
CA ILE A 135 13.94 -0.67 -9.94
C ILE A 135 12.65 -0.70 -10.75
N PHE A 136 11.52 -1.07 -10.14
CA PHE A 136 10.24 -1.17 -10.84
C PHE A 136 9.48 0.17 -10.91
N MET A 137 9.61 1.06 -9.93
CA MET A 137 8.91 2.35 -9.94
C MET A 137 9.63 3.44 -10.74
N PHE A 138 10.96 3.42 -10.81
CA PHE A 138 11.72 4.44 -11.54
C PHE A 138 11.34 4.52 -13.03
N PRO A 139 11.20 3.41 -13.77
CA PRO A 139 10.71 3.43 -15.15
C PRO A 139 9.29 4.01 -15.28
N LEU A 140 8.39 3.77 -14.32
CA LEU A 140 7.04 4.35 -14.38
C LEU A 140 7.09 5.87 -14.33
N PHE A 141 7.97 6.43 -13.51
CA PHE A 141 8.13 7.87 -13.39
C PHE A 141 8.67 8.47 -14.70
N THR A 142 9.72 7.88 -15.28
CA THR A 142 10.35 8.39 -16.50
C THR A 142 9.48 8.20 -17.74
N LEU A 143 8.68 7.12 -17.80
CA LEU A 143 7.80 6.84 -18.93
C LEU A 143 6.45 7.58 -18.84
N SER A 144 6.06 8.09 -17.67
CA SER A 144 4.75 8.75 -17.45
C SER A 144 4.55 10.01 -18.31
N SER A 145 5.61 10.75 -18.63
CA SER A 145 5.55 11.92 -19.51
C SER A 145 5.60 11.55 -20.99
N ALA A 146 6.24 10.43 -21.33
CA ALA A 146 6.47 9.99 -22.71
C ALA A 146 5.33 9.11 -23.28
N PHE A 147 4.51 8.48 -22.43
CA PHE A 147 3.42 7.62 -22.90
C PHE A 147 2.30 8.39 -23.61
N GLN A 148 2.10 9.67 -23.26
CA GLN A 148 1.08 10.52 -23.88
C GLN A 148 1.44 10.91 -25.33
N THR A 149 2.74 10.91 -25.66
CA THR A 149 3.25 11.41 -26.94
C THR A 149 3.69 10.30 -27.89
N ASN A 150 4.00 9.09 -27.38
CA ASN A 150 4.45 7.97 -28.22
C ASN A 150 3.70 6.66 -27.88
N PRO A 151 2.88 6.11 -28.81
CA PRO A 151 2.10 4.90 -28.56
C PRO A 151 2.95 3.65 -28.28
N GLY A 152 4.18 3.57 -28.82
CA GLY A 152 5.12 2.48 -28.51
C GLY A 152 5.60 2.48 -27.06
N VAL A 153 5.69 3.67 -26.45
CA VAL A 153 6.03 3.83 -25.03
C VAL A 153 4.85 3.43 -24.13
N GLY A 154 3.61 3.57 -24.62
CA GLY A 154 2.39 3.15 -23.91
C GLY A 154 2.35 1.65 -23.59
N ILE A 155 2.87 0.80 -24.48
CA ILE A 155 2.97 -0.65 -24.24
C ILE A 155 3.96 -0.95 -23.10
N LEU A 156 5.15 -0.35 -23.17
CA LEU A 156 6.19 -0.51 -22.15
C LEU A 156 5.71 0.00 -20.78
N TYR A 157 5.04 1.17 -20.75
CA TYR A 157 4.43 1.73 -19.56
C TYR A 157 3.41 0.76 -18.94
N SER A 158 2.50 0.21 -19.76
CA SER A 158 1.50 -0.75 -19.31
C SER A 158 2.14 -2.01 -18.72
N ILE A 159 3.16 -2.57 -19.38
CA ILE A 159 3.92 -3.73 -18.86
C ILE A 159 4.53 -3.42 -17.49
N MET A 160 5.15 -2.23 -17.33
CA MET A 160 5.74 -1.82 -16.06
C MET A 160 4.69 -1.63 -14.96
N VAL A 161 3.49 -1.14 -15.30
CA VAL A 161 2.37 -1.04 -14.34
C VAL A 161 1.98 -2.42 -13.84
N TYR A 162 1.80 -3.39 -14.73
CA TYR A 162 1.47 -4.77 -14.35
C TYR A 162 2.61 -5.45 -13.57
N ALA A 163 3.86 -5.22 -13.95
CA ALA A 163 5.01 -5.75 -13.23
C ALA A 163 5.08 -5.22 -11.78
N ASN A 164 4.81 -3.91 -11.58
CA ASN A 164 4.70 -3.33 -10.24
C ASN A 164 3.56 -3.96 -9.44
N LEU A 165 2.39 -4.15 -10.05
CA LEU A 165 1.27 -4.81 -9.39
C LEU A 165 1.64 -6.21 -8.93
N ILE A 166 2.32 -7.00 -9.78
CA ILE A 166 2.81 -8.33 -9.44
C ILE A 166 3.81 -8.27 -8.28
N LEU A 167 4.76 -7.32 -8.32
CA LEU A 167 5.72 -7.12 -7.23
C LEU A 167 5.01 -6.83 -5.89
N PHE A 168 4.02 -5.94 -5.88
CA PHE A 168 3.23 -5.64 -4.69
C PHE A 168 2.46 -6.87 -4.17
N LEU A 169 1.89 -7.67 -5.08
CA LEU A 169 1.22 -8.92 -4.71
C LEU A 169 2.18 -9.93 -4.08
N ILE A 170 3.39 -10.08 -4.63
CA ILE A 170 4.44 -10.94 -4.08
C ILE A 170 4.87 -10.45 -2.70
N MET A 171 5.12 -9.14 -2.56
CA MET A 171 5.50 -8.53 -1.29
C MET A 171 4.40 -8.71 -0.22
N ALA A 172 3.13 -8.52 -0.58
CA ALA A 172 2.00 -8.75 0.31
C ALA A 172 1.87 -10.22 0.70
N TYR A 173 2.09 -11.12 -0.26
CA TYR A 173 2.06 -12.57 -0.07
C TYR A 173 3.08 -13.04 0.97
N PHE A 174 4.37 -12.74 0.76
CA PHE A 174 5.40 -13.12 1.74
C PHE A 174 5.26 -12.37 3.07
N GLY A 175 4.73 -11.14 3.04
CA GLY A 175 4.45 -10.37 4.25
C GLY A 175 3.47 -11.08 5.18
N MET A 176 2.47 -11.80 4.66
CA MET A 176 1.54 -12.58 5.48
C MET A 176 2.26 -13.67 6.29
N PHE A 177 3.20 -14.40 5.69
CA PHE A 177 3.98 -15.42 6.39
C PHE A 177 4.96 -14.80 7.38
N ALA A 178 5.54 -13.64 7.04
CA ALA A 178 6.43 -12.91 7.95
C ALA A 178 5.68 -12.50 9.22
N TYR A 179 4.45 -12.00 9.09
CA TYR A 179 3.61 -11.66 10.23
C TYR A 179 3.24 -12.88 11.08
N GLN A 180 2.86 -13.98 10.43
CA GLN A 180 2.57 -15.24 11.13
C GLN A 180 3.80 -15.74 11.91
N SER A 181 4.94 -15.95 11.23
CA SER A 181 6.15 -16.47 11.88
C SER A 181 6.64 -15.52 12.99
N PHE A 182 6.49 -14.20 12.81
CA PHE A 182 6.80 -13.24 13.86
C PHE A 182 5.93 -13.38 15.11
N LEU A 183 4.62 -13.65 14.97
CA LEU A 183 3.73 -13.85 16.12
C LEU A 183 4.08 -15.11 16.91
N HIS A 184 4.63 -16.14 16.25
CA HIS A 184 5.09 -17.37 16.89
C HIS A 184 6.49 -17.23 17.52
N HIS A 185 7.48 -16.76 16.75
CA HIS A 185 8.88 -16.76 17.17
C HIS A 185 9.37 -15.46 17.81
N LYS A 186 8.67 -14.34 17.60
CA LYS A 186 9.00 -12.98 18.12
C LYS A 186 10.40 -12.47 17.75
N ARG A 187 11.02 -13.04 16.72
CA ARG A 187 12.35 -12.66 16.19
C ARG A 187 12.21 -12.29 14.71
N ILE A 188 12.69 -11.09 14.35
CA ILE A 188 12.52 -10.52 13.00
C ILE A 188 13.26 -11.36 11.95
N TYR A 189 14.55 -11.64 12.16
CA TYR A 189 15.35 -12.43 11.21
C TYR A 189 14.74 -13.82 10.93
N ARG A 190 14.26 -14.50 11.98
CA ARG A 190 13.61 -15.80 11.85
C ARG A 190 12.28 -15.68 11.10
N ALA A 191 11.51 -14.63 11.36
CA ALA A 191 10.27 -14.37 10.64
C ALA A 191 10.49 -14.20 9.14
N LEU A 192 11.52 -13.45 8.74
CA LEU A 192 11.86 -13.22 7.33
C LEU A 192 12.36 -14.48 6.60
N THR A 193 13.23 -15.25 7.26
CA THR A 193 13.80 -16.46 6.66
C THR A 193 12.77 -17.58 6.56
N GLU A 194 11.95 -17.79 7.60
CA GLU A 194 10.87 -18.76 7.56
C GLU A 194 9.74 -18.33 6.61
N SER A 195 9.46 -17.02 6.49
CA SER A 195 8.45 -16.55 5.54
C SER A 195 8.81 -16.86 4.09
N LEU A 196 10.08 -16.74 3.72
CA LEU A 196 10.54 -17.10 2.38
C LEU A 196 10.44 -18.62 2.17
N LYS A 197 10.94 -19.42 3.13
CA LYS A 197 10.92 -20.89 3.04
C LYS A 197 9.49 -21.44 2.95
N HIS A 198 8.60 -20.99 3.83
CA HIS A 198 7.21 -21.43 3.81
C HIS A 198 6.46 -20.85 2.62
N GLY A 199 6.61 -19.56 2.32
CA GLY A 199 5.93 -18.91 1.21
C GLY A 199 6.20 -19.57 -0.14
N VAL A 200 7.44 -19.96 -0.42
CA VAL A 200 7.79 -20.70 -1.65
C VAL A 200 7.16 -22.09 -1.65
N LYS A 201 7.22 -22.82 -0.53
CA LYS A 201 6.65 -24.17 -0.43
C LYS A 201 5.12 -24.19 -0.58
N THR A 202 4.43 -23.15 -0.13
CA THR A 202 2.96 -23.05 -0.21
C THR A 202 2.45 -22.38 -1.48
N LEU A 203 3.32 -21.81 -2.30
CA LEU A 203 2.98 -21.08 -3.53
C LEU A 203 2.05 -21.87 -4.47
N PRO A 204 2.28 -23.19 -4.72
CA PRO A 204 1.38 -23.98 -5.58
C PRO A 204 -0.05 -24.10 -5.05
N LYS A 205 -0.24 -24.05 -3.72
CA LYS A 205 -1.55 -24.21 -3.07
C LYS A 205 -2.44 -22.98 -3.19
N LEU A 206 -1.92 -21.88 -3.73
CA LEU A 206 -2.59 -20.59 -3.84
C LEU A 206 -3.06 -20.27 -5.24
N PHE A 207 -2.73 -21.12 -6.21
CA PHE A 207 -3.19 -20.96 -7.59
C PHE A 207 -4.71 -20.77 -7.66
N LEU A 208 -5.48 -21.66 -7.01
CA LEU A 208 -6.94 -21.62 -7.05
C LEU A 208 -7.54 -20.35 -6.37
N PRO A 209 -7.11 -19.95 -5.17
CA PRO A 209 -7.50 -18.65 -4.58
C PRO A 209 -7.14 -17.45 -5.44
N ILE A 210 -5.94 -17.43 -6.05
CA ILE A 210 -5.51 -16.33 -6.91
C ILE A 210 -6.39 -16.24 -8.16
N VAL A 211 -6.67 -17.38 -8.81
CA VAL A 211 -7.58 -17.43 -9.96
C VAL A 211 -8.97 -16.91 -9.59
N LEU A 212 -9.51 -17.31 -8.43
CA LEU A 212 -10.81 -16.80 -7.96
C LEU A 212 -10.82 -15.29 -7.70
N VAL A 213 -9.75 -14.75 -7.11
CA VAL A 213 -9.61 -13.29 -6.91
C VAL A 213 -9.52 -12.58 -8.26
N LEU A 214 -8.73 -13.09 -9.20
CA LEU A 214 -8.60 -12.52 -10.55
C LEU A 214 -9.91 -12.53 -11.32
N VAL A 215 -10.66 -13.64 -11.27
CA VAL A 215 -12.00 -13.73 -11.86
C VAL A 215 -12.96 -12.72 -11.22
N SER A 216 -12.91 -12.59 -9.89
CA SER A 216 -13.74 -11.61 -9.16
C SER A 216 -13.38 -10.17 -9.55
N LEU A 217 -12.09 -9.86 -9.75
CA LEU A 217 -11.62 -8.56 -10.23
C LEU A 217 -12.09 -8.28 -11.66
N LEU A 218 -12.05 -9.27 -12.56
CA LEU A 218 -12.55 -9.14 -13.93
C LEU A 218 -14.06 -8.86 -13.97
N ILE A 219 -14.84 -9.55 -13.13
CA ILE A 219 -16.27 -9.32 -12.99
C ILE A 219 -16.54 -7.89 -12.49
N LEU A 220 -15.83 -7.45 -11.44
CA LEU A 220 -15.96 -6.10 -10.90
C LEU A 220 -15.53 -5.02 -11.90
N TRP A 221 -14.52 -5.29 -12.72
CA TRP A 221 -14.11 -4.39 -13.80
C TRP A 221 -15.19 -4.26 -14.87
N GLY A 222 -15.81 -5.37 -15.30
CA GLY A 222 -16.96 -5.34 -16.22
C GLY A 222 -18.18 -4.60 -15.64
N LEU A 223 -18.40 -4.71 -14.33
CA LEU A 223 -19.48 -4.01 -13.62
C LEU A 223 -19.16 -2.54 -13.30
N SER A 224 -17.93 -2.07 -13.56
CA SER A 224 -17.50 -0.71 -13.20
C SER A 224 -18.21 0.40 -13.96
N ALA A 225 -18.79 0.09 -15.11
CA ALA A 225 -19.64 1.00 -15.87
C ALA A 225 -21.02 1.22 -15.23
N ILE A 226 -21.46 0.33 -14.34
CA ILE A 226 -22.81 0.28 -13.80
C ILE A 226 -22.82 0.60 -12.29
N LEU A 227 -21.80 0.15 -11.56
CA LEU A 227 -21.72 0.33 -10.12
C LEU A 227 -20.92 1.60 -9.76
N PRO A 228 -21.36 2.37 -8.74
CA PRO A 228 -20.58 3.49 -8.26
C PRO A 228 -19.23 3.04 -7.69
N ALA A 229 -18.17 3.80 -7.96
CA ALA A 229 -16.80 3.48 -7.57
C ALA A 229 -16.64 3.17 -6.06
N LEU A 230 -17.42 3.84 -5.20
CA LEU A 230 -17.45 3.57 -3.77
C LEU A 230 -17.89 2.14 -3.45
N LEU A 231 -18.92 1.64 -4.13
CA LEU A 231 -19.46 0.31 -3.90
C LEU A 231 -18.50 -0.77 -4.40
N ILE A 232 -17.81 -0.52 -5.53
CA ILE A 232 -16.73 -1.38 -6.02
C ILE A 232 -15.59 -1.44 -4.98
N ALA A 233 -15.18 -0.31 -4.42
CA ALA A 233 -14.14 -0.27 -3.39
C ALA A 233 -14.53 -1.07 -2.13
N ILE A 234 -15.79 -0.98 -1.70
CA ILE A 234 -16.31 -1.77 -0.56
C ILE A 234 -16.32 -3.28 -0.88
N LEU A 235 -16.77 -3.67 -2.08
CA LEU A 235 -16.76 -5.06 -2.52
C LEU A 235 -15.34 -5.64 -2.63
N LEU A 236 -14.39 -4.85 -3.13
CA LEU A 236 -12.98 -5.21 -3.17
C LEU A 236 -12.41 -5.39 -1.77
N LEU A 237 -12.72 -4.49 -0.84
CA LEU A 237 -12.30 -4.61 0.55
C LEU A 237 -12.85 -5.89 1.18
N TYR A 238 -14.14 -6.18 0.98
CA TYR A 238 -14.80 -7.39 1.46
C TYR A 238 -14.16 -8.67 0.91
N LEU A 239 -13.90 -8.72 -0.40
CA LEU A 239 -13.20 -9.83 -1.05
C LEU A 239 -11.79 -9.99 -0.49
N PHE A 240 -11.06 -8.90 -0.27
CA PHE A 240 -9.70 -8.93 0.27
C PHE A 240 -9.67 -9.50 1.69
N THR A 241 -10.56 -9.02 2.56
CA THR A 241 -10.66 -9.50 3.94
C THR A 241 -11.04 -10.99 3.99
N SER A 242 -11.97 -11.42 3.14
CA SER A 242 -12.40 -12.82 3.02
C SER A 242 -11.26 -13.72 2.53
N ALA A 243 -10.58 -13.32 1.45
CA ALA A 243 -9.44 -14.04 0.89
C ALA A 243 -8.31 -14.20 1.92
N ARG A 244 -8.04 -13.15 2.71
CA ARG A 244 -7.06 -13.22 3.79
C ARG A 244 -7.45 -14.20 4.88
N LYS A 245 -8.71 -14.16 5.34
CA LYS A 245 -9.22 -15.08 6.36
C LYS A 245 -9.11 -16.53 5.89
N TYR A 246 -9.39 -16.79 4.62
CA TYR A 246 -9.19 -18.10 3.99
C TYR A 246 -7.72 -18.54 4.03
N VAL A 247 -6.79 -17.69 3.56
CA VAL A 247 -5.36 -18.00 3.56
C VAL A 247 -4.88 -18.32 4.98
N ILE A 248 -5.27 -17.52 5.96
CA ILE A 248 -4.89 -17.72 7.36
C ILE A 248 -5.48 -19.02 7.93
N SER A 249 -6.73 -19.38 7.57
CA SER A 249 -7.32 -20.66 7.98
C SER A 249 -6.62 -21.90 7.40
N LYS A 250 -5.81 -21.74 6.34
CA LYS A 250 -4.95 -22.79 5.79
C LYS A 250 -3.56 -22.84 6.43
N LEU A 251 -3.18 -21.78 7.15
CA LEU A 251 -1.85 -21.62 7.73
C LEU A 251 -1.78 -21.95 9.22
N ILE A 252 -2.92 -21.97 9.91
CA ILE A 252 -3.10 -22.41 11.30
C ILE A 252 -3.51 -23.89 11.30
#